data_AF-A0A381TI77-F1
#
_entry.id   AF-A0A381TI77-F1
#
_cell.length_a   1.000
_cell.length_b   1.000
_cell.length_c   1.000
_cell.angle_alpha   90.00
_cell.angle_beta   90.00
_cell.angle_gamma   90.00
#
_symmetry.space_group_name_H-M   'P 1'
#
loop_
_entity.id
_entity.type
_entity.pdbx_description
1 polymer ?
#
loop_
_entity_poly.entity_id
_entity_poly.type
_entity_poly.pdbx_seq_one_letter_code
_entity_poly.pdbx_strand_id
1 'polypeptide(L)'
;MAILKLQRLSSFAFFMIAFISLLTGPGFSKVWAFDDASEIHHSYLNQENFLDLKSYQFHKLKEDAWHESPGGWRLTGGSLGLDLLYSHLEVRIPHTLSEETTVLFHASQEEFYEIKPFRYLVEVEWRPDDWAAFSLLGMPEYDKRKADQGGSITLGKRPWNFLRFQQLFQDLYYNEKNFYD
;
A
#
# COMPACT_ATOMS: atom_id res chain seq x y z
N MET A 1 -36.97 -14.84 -12.30
CA MET A 1 -36.00 -14.66 -11.20
C MET A 1 -34.73 -15.54 -11.33
N ALA A 2 -34.81 -16.74 -11.92
CA ALA A 2 -33.65 -17.63 -12.13
C ALA A 2 -32.61 -17.12 -13.17
N ILE A 3 -33.08 -16.43 -14.23
CA ILE A 3 -32.23 -15.96 -15.34
C ILE A 3 -31.25 -14.86 -14.89
N LEU A 4 -31.69 -13.96 -13.99
CA LEU A 4 -30.84 -12.89 -13.43
C LEU A 4 -29.74 -13.44 -12.52
N LYS A 5 -30.01 -14.53 -11.78
CA LYS A 5 -28.99 -15.24 -10.97
C LYS A 5 -27.96 -15.93 -11.84
N LEU A 6 -28.40 -16.53 -12.96
CA LEU A 6 -27.50 -17.21 -13.90
C LEU A 6 -26.57 -16.22 -14.62
N GLN A 7 -27.08 -15.05 -15.01
CA GLN A 7 -26.26 -13.98 -15.59
C GLN A 7 -25.24 -13.44 -14.59
N ARG A 8 -25.62 -13.21 -13.31
CA ARG A 8 -24.67 -12.80 -12.26
C ARG A 8 -23.55 -13.82 -12.05
N LEU A 9 -23.87 -15.11 -12.02
CA LEU A 9 -22.88 -16.19 -11.90
C LEU A 9 -21.95 -16.27 -13.12
N SER A 10 -22.49 -16.07 -14.32
CA SER A 10 -21.73 -16.06 -15.57
C SER A 10 -20.78 -14.86 -15.65
N SER A 11 -21.24 -13.65 -15.27
CA SER A 11 -20.39 -12.47 -15.21
C SER A 11 -19.29 -12.61 -14.15
N PHE A 12 -19.61 -13.19 -12.99
CA PHE A 12 -18.64 -13.48 -11.94
C PHE A 12 -17.56 -14.47 -12.41
N ALA A 13 -17.95 -15.54 -13.10
CA ALA A 13 -17.00 -16.51 -13.65
C ALA A 13 -16.09 -15.90 -14.73
N PHE A 14 -16.64 -15.06 -15.61
CA PHE A 14 -15.85 -14.37 -16.64
C PHE A 14 -14.83 -13.39 -16.03
N PHE A 15 -15.22 -12.66 -14.98
CA PHE A 15 -14.32 -11.78 -14.26
C PHE A 15 -13.21 -12.53 -13.52
N MET A 16 -13.55 -13.66 -12.88
CA MET A 16 -12.56 -14.51 -12.19
C MET A 16 -11.54 -15.10 -13.18
N ILE A 17 -11.96 -15.48 -14.39
CA ILE A 17 -11.06 -16.02 -15.42
C ILE A 17 -10.13 -14.91 -15.96
N ALA A 18 -10.67 -13.73 -16.27
CA ALA A 18 -9.87 -12.57 -16.70
C ALA A 18 -8.83 -12.16 -15.64
N PHE A 19 -9.21 -12.29 -14.37
CA PHE A 19 -8.37 -11.97 -13.22
C PHE A 19 -7.27 -13.01 -12.96
N ILE A 20 -7.57 -14.31 -13.12
CA ILE A 20 -6.57 -15.38 -13.05
C ILE A 20 -5.54 -15.22 -14.20
N SER A 21 -5.99 -14.84 -15.40
CA SER A 21 -5.07 -14.57 -16.51
C SER A 21 -4.17 -13.34 -16.27
N LEU A 22 -4.60 -12.38 -15.45
CA LEU A 22 -3.79 -11.23 -15.03
C LEU A 22 -2.72 -11.64 -14.00
N LEU A 23 -3.05 -12.58 -13.10
CA LEU A 23 -2.13 -13.13 -12.10
C LEU A 23 -1.03 -14.03 -12.70
N THR A 24 -1.28 -14.68 -13.83
CA THR A 24 -0.33 -15.61 -14.48
C THR A 24 0.49 -15.00 -15.63
N GLY A 25 0.50 -13.67 -15.77
CA GLY A 25 1.31 -12.98 -16.78
C GLY A 25 2.81 -13.29 -16.63
N PRO A 26 3.57 -13.42 -17.75
CA PRO A 26 4.98 -13.79 -17.69
C PRO A 26 5.79 -12.56 -17.26
N GLY A 27 6.13 -12.50 -15.98
CA GLY A 27 6.85 -11.34 -15.46
C GLY A 27 7.33 -11.54 -14.03
N PHE A 28 8.03 -12.64 -13.75
CA PHE A 28 8.90 -12.69 -12.58
C PHE A 28 10.05 -11.69 -12.81
N SER A 29 9.81 -10.41 -12.57
CA SER A 29 10.89 -9.45 -12.40
C SER A 29 11.62 -9.82 -11.12
N LYS A 30 12.95 -9.88 -11.21
CA LYS A 30 13.80 -10.05 -10.03
C LYS A 30 13.56 -8.83 -9.16
N VAL A 31 12.82 -8.99 -8.06
CA VAL A 31 12.65 -7.97 -7.05
C VAL A 31 14.02 -7.72 -6.42
N TRP A 32 14.69 -6.68 -6.88
CA TRP A 32 15.76 -6.04 -6.13
C TRP A 32 15.05 -5.04 -5.22
N ALA A 33 15.09 -5.26 -3.91
CA ALA A 33 14.64 -4.28 -2.94
C ALA A 33 15.62 -3.09 -3.01
N PHE A 34 15.36 -2.16 -3.94
CA PHE A 34 16.05 -0.90 -4.05
C PHE A 34 15.05 0.18 -3.65
N ASP A 35 15.36 0.90 -2.58
CA ASP A 35 14.44 1.83 -1.91
C ASP A 35 14.35 3.20 -2.64
N ASP A 36 14.65 3.24 -3.95
CA ASP A 36 14.80 4.43 -4.80
C ASP A 36 15.74 5.52 -4.25
N ALA A 37 16.65 5.14 -3.35
CA ALA A 37 17.67 6.05 -2.83
C ALA A 37 18.68 6.40 -3.92
N SER A 38 18.88 7.69 -4.18
CA SER A 38 19.78 8.16 -5.24
C SER A 38 21.26 7.90 -4.93
N GLU A 39 21.59 7.73 -3.65
CA GLU A 39 22.96 7.52 -3.15
C GLU A 39 22.98 6.46 -2.03
N ILE A 40 24.07 5.68 -1.95
CA ILE A 40 24.31 4.78 -0.82
C ILE A 40 24.90 5.61 0.32
N HIS A 41 24.05 6.06 1.24
CA HIS A 41 24.50 6.73 2.45
C HIS A 41 25.04 5.72 3.47
N HIS A 42 26.29 5.90 3.88
CA HIS A 42 26.86 5.12 4.99
C HIS A 42 26.12 5.47 6.29
N SER A 43 25.42 4.50 6.86
CA SER A 43 24.73 4.66 8.13
C SER A 43 25.71 4.44 9.28
N TYR A 44 26.00 5.52 10.02
CA TYR A 44 26.74 5.43 11.28
C TYR A 44 25.77 5.05 12.40
N LEU A 45 25.42 3.76 12.46
CA LEU A 45 24.67 3.19 13.58
C LEU A 45 25.59 3.09 14.80
N ASN A 46 25.66 4.17 15.59
CA ASN A 46 26.24 4.10 16.92
C ASN A 46 25.25 3.43 17.88
N GLN A 47 25.75 2.80 18.94
CA GLN A 47 24.95 2.11 19.95
C GLN A 47 23.93 3.03 20.64
N GLU A 48 24.27 4.31 20.81
CA GLU A 48 23.36 5.34 21.36
C GLU A 48 22.18 5.60 20.41
N ASN A 49 22.45 5.81 19.12
CA ASN A 49 21.41 6.06 18.11
C ASN A 49 20.41 4.88 17.99
N PHE A 50 20.86 3.65 18.23
CA PHE A 50 19.98 2.48 18.22
C PHE A 50 19.00 2.47 19.39
N LEU A 51 19.45 2.85 20.59
CA LEU A 51 18.59 2.99 21.76
C LEU A 51 17.58 4.12 21.58
N ASP A 52 18.03 5.26 21.04
CA ASP A 52 17.17 6.40 20.77
C ASP A 52 16.10 6.07 19.73
N LEU A 53 16.47 5.41 18.62
CA LEU A 53 15.52 4.95 17.61
C LEU A 53 14.41 4.07 18.22
N LYS A 54 14.79 3.13 19.09
CA LYS A 54 13.81 2.27 19.76
C LYS A 54 12.89 3.04 20.70
N SER A 55 13.38 4.11 21.31
CA SER A 55 12.56 4.98 22.16
C SER A 55 11.52 5.79 21.37
N TYR A 56 11.83 6.13 20.11
CA TYR A 56 10.92 6.88 19.24
C TYR A 56 9.91 6.01 18.47
N GLN A 57 10.09 4.68 18.47
CA GLN A 57 9.10 3.77 17.89
C GLN A 57 7.84 3.68 18.76
N PHE A 58 6.69 3.44 18.12
CA PHE A 58 5.46 3.19 18.87
C PHE A 58 5.61 1.92 19.71
N HIS A 59 5.18 2.03 20.97
CA HIS A 59 5.10 0.91 21.89
C HIS A 59 4.06 -0.08 21.37
N LYS A 60 4.29 -1.37 21.62
CA LYS A 60 3.48 -2.46 21.05
C LYS A 60 1.96 -2.26 21.21
N LEU A 61 1.51 -1.80 22.37
CA LEU A 61 0.09 -1.53 22.62
C LEU A 61 -0.49 -0.41 21.73
N LYS A 62 0.29 0.62 21.41
CA LYS A 62 -0.13 1.67 20.47
C LYS A 62 -0.08 1.18 19.02
N GLU A 63 0.84 0.29 18.70
CA GLU A 63 0.90 -0.36 17.39
C GLU A 63 -0.35 -1.21 17.15
N ASP A 64 -0.71 -2.03 18.13
CA ASP A 64 -1.89 -2.89 18.06
C ASP A 64 -3.17 -2.04 17.98
N ALA A 65 -3.31 -1.01 18.82
CA ALA A 65 -4.44 -0.08 18.75
C ALA A 65 -4.54 0.65 17.40
N TRP A 66 -3.40 0.97 16.77
CA TRP A 66 -3.38 1.56 15.44
C TRP A 66 -3.82 0.58 14.35
N HIS A 67 -3.44 -0.70 14.45
CA HIS A 67 -3.89 -1.73 13.51
C HIS A 67 -5.37 -2.09 13.65
N GLU A 68 -5.93 -1.92 14.84
CA GLU A 68 -7.37 -2.07 15.10
C GLU A 68 -8.19 -0.85 14.68
N SER A 69 -7.54 0.31 14.51
CA SER A 69 -8.21 1.52 14.08
C SER A 69 -8.58 1.47 12.58
N PRO A 70 -9.83 1.80 12.20
CA PRO A 70 -10.22 1.89 10.80
C PRO A 70 -9.53 3.03 10.06
N GLY A 71 -9.15 4.11 10.77
CA GLY A 71 -8.53 5.29 10.18
C GLY A 71 -8.03 6.28 11.21
N GLY A 72 -7.23 7.25 10.76
CA GLY A 72 -6.63 8.29 11.57
C GLY A 72 -5.28 8.72 11.01
N TRP A 73 -4.50 9.40 11.83
CA TRP A 73 -3.11 9.71 11.56
C TRP A 73 -2.29 9.51 12.82
N ARG A 74 -1.02 9.20 12.64
CA ARG A 74 -0.05 9.12 13.73
C ARG A 74 1.29 9.66 13.25
N LEU A 75 1.98 10.31 14.17
CA LEU A 75 3.31 10.86 13.94
C LEU A 75 4.16 10.52 15.17
N THR A 76 5.38 10.09 14.91
CA THR A 76 6.43 10.00 15.91
C THR A 76 7.74 10.49 15.32
N GLY A 77 8.66 10.90 16.17
CA GLY A 77 9.96 11.36 15.72
C GLY A 77 10.81 11.85 16.88
N GLY A 78 12.10 12.01 16.59
CA GLY A 78 13.08 12.43 17.57
C GLY A 78 14.47 12.55 16.98
N SER A 79 15.31 13.35 17.64
CA SER A 79 16.71 13.52 17.22
C SER A 79 17.51 12.25 17.53
N LEU A 80 18.32 11.82 16.57
CA LEU A 80 19.27 10.71 16.68
C LEU A 80 20.72 11.20 16.78
N GLY A 81 20.93 12.50 17.02
CA GLY A 81 22.23 13.16 17.00
C GLY A 81 22.17 14.58 16.46
N LEU A 82 23.33 15.20 16.28
CA LEU A 82 23.48 16.61 15.86
C LEU A 82 22.77 16.91 14.53
N ASP A 83 22.90 16.03 13.54
CA ASP A 83 22.41 16.28 12.17
C ASP A 83 21.40 15.21 11.69
N LEU A 84 20.93 14.33 12.57
CA LEU A 84 20.03 13.22 12.22
C LEU A 84 18.69 13.33 12.95
N LEU A 85 17.60 13.26 12.19
CA LEU A 85 16.23 13.26 12.69
C LEU A 85 15.53 11.99 12.22
N TYR A 86 14.93 11.27 13.17
CA TYR A 86 13.96 10.24 12.86
C TYR A 86 12.57 10.85 12.80
N SER A 87 11.81 10.55 11.76
CA SER A 87 10.39 10.88 11.65
C SER A 87 9.64 9.71 11.03
N HIS A 88 8.46 9.41 11.56
CA HIS A 88 7.56 8.41 11.00
C HIS A 88 6.12 8.93 11.07
N LEU A 89 5.56 9.17 9.90
CA LEU A 89 4.20 9.65 9.70
C LEU A 89 3.40 8.59 8.94
N GLU A 90 2.23 8.25 9.47
CA GLU A 90 1.28 7.38 8.80
C GLU A 90 -0.13 7.96 8.88
N VAL A 91 -0.82 8.01 7.75
CA VAL A 91 -2.17 8.53 7.61
C VAL A 91 -3.01 7.48 6.89
N ARG A 92 -4.16 7.13 7.48
CA ARG A 92 -5.14 6.20 6.91
C ARG A 92 -6.52 6.85 6.93
N ILE A 93 -7.10 7.08 5.77
CA ILE A 93 -8.42 7.71 5.63
C ILE A 93 -9.33 6.74 4.87
N PRO A 94 -10.15 5.96 5.58
CA PRO A 94 -11.20 5.16 4.96
C PRO A 94 -12.41 6.04 4.61
N HIS A 95 -13.02 5.77 3.47
CA HIS A 95 -14.27 6.38 3.02
C HIS A 95 -15.18 5.31 2.42
N THR A 96 -16.28 5.02 3.10
CA THR A 96 -17.27 4.03 2.66
C THR A 96 -18.18 4.64 1.60
N LEU A 97 -18.14 4.10 0.38
CA LEU A 97 -19.00 4.53 -0.72
C LEU A 97 -20.34 3.77 -0.74
N SER A 98 -20.31 2.50 -0.35
CA SER A 98 -21.48 1.62 -0.27
C SER A 98 -21.28 0.55 0.81
N GLU A 99 -22.29 -0.27 1.09
CA GLU A 99 -22.17 -1.38 2.05
C GLU A 99 -21.06 -2.37 1.68
N GLU A 100 -20.77 -2.53 0.38
CA GLU A 100 -19.76 -3.46 -0.14
C GLU A 100 -18.49 -2.76 -0.59
N THR A 101 -18.46 -1.43 -0.74
CA THR A 101 -17.32 -0.70 -1.35
C THR A 101 -16.76 0.35 -0.41
N THR A 102 -15.46 0.24 -0.13
CA THR A 102 -14.72 1.20 0.69
C THR A 102 -13.47 1.66 -0.05
N VAL A 103 -13.26 2.97 -0.10
CA VAL A 103 -12.02 3.58 -0.56
C VAL A 103 -11.13 3.82 0.65
N LEU A 104 -9.88 3.41 0.57
CA LEU A 104 -8.88 3.63 1.61
C LEU A 104 -7.75 4.46 1.00
N PHE A 105 -7.51 5.62 1.57
CA PHE A 105 -6.30 6.40 1.30
C PHE A 105 -5.29 6.12 2.39
N HIS A 106 -4.07 5.73 2.01
CA HIS A 106 -2.94 5.53 2.89
C HIS A 106 -1.80 6.44 2.43
N ALA A 107 -1.25 7.22 3.34
CA ALA A 107 0.01 7.93 3.12
C ALA A 107 0.98 7.56 4.23
N SER A 108 2.20 7.17 3.88
CA SER A 108 3.25 6.89 4.85
C SER A 108 4.57 7.51 4.44
N GLN A 109 5.33 7.91 5.44
CA GLN A 109 6.67 8.46 5.27
C GLN A 109 7.49 8.06 6.49
N GLU A 110 8.63 7.45 6.24
CA GLU A 110 9.62 7.15 7.27
C GLU A 110 10.94 7.75 6.84
N GLU A 111 11.38 8.76 7.60
CA GLU A 111 12.66 9.43 7.44
C GLU A 111 13.57 8.97 8.56
N PHE A 112 14.70 8.38 8.20
CA PHE A 112 15.68 7.90 9.18
C PHE A 112 17.06 8.49 8.93
N TYR A 113 17.47 8.56 7.65
CA TYR A 113 18.75 9.14 7.24
C TYR A 113 18.64 10.07 6.03
N GLU A 114 17.57 9.93 5.26
CA GLU A 114 17.32 10.69 4.05
C GLU A 114 15.87 11.15 4.07
N ILE A 115 15.64 12.35 3.56
CA ILE A 115 14.29 12.89 3.35
C ILE A 115 13.70 12.09 2.19
N LYS A 116 12.84 11.13 2.51
CA LYS A 116 12.13 10.32 1.52
C LYS A 116 10.78 10.98 1.20
N PRO A 117 10.31 10.96 -0.06
CA PRO A 117 8.98 11.45 -0.39
C PRO A 117 7.89 10.59 0.29
N PHE A 118 6.71 11.17 0.45
CA PHE A 118 5.52 10.44 0.89
C PHE A 118 5.17 9.31 -0.08
N ARG A 119 4.95 8.11 0.46
CA ARG A 119 4.38 6.99 -0.27
C ARG A 119 2.86 7.05 -0.15
N TYR A 120 2.20 7.33 -1.25
CA TYR A 120 0.74 7.36 -1.35
C TYR A 120 0.23 6.04 -1.92
N LEU A 121 -0.84 5.52 -1.32
CA LEU A 121 -1.56 4.35 -1.79
C LEU A 121 -3.06 4.62 -1.67
N VAL A 122 -3.74 4.55 -2.81
CA VAL A 122 -5.19 4.57 -2.91
C VAL A 122 -5.64 3.14 -3.16
N GLU A 123 -6.53 2.64 -2.30
CA GLU A 123 -7.12 1.31 -2.42
C GLU A 123 -8.64 1.46 -2.55
N VAL A 124 -9.23 0.82 -3.55
CA VAL A 124 -10.68 0.68 -3.67
C VAL A 124 -11.01 -0.77 -3.39
N GLU A 125 -11.45 -1.06 -2.16
CA GLU A 125 -11.85 -2.39 -1.71
C GLU A 125 -13.34 -2.62 -2.03
N TRP A 126 -13.62 -3.73 -2.70
CA TRP A 126 -14.96 -4.30 -2.86
C TRP A 126 -15.03 -5.62 -2.09
N ARG A 127 -15.95 -5.67 -1.14
CA ARG A 127 -16.19 -6.77 -0.21
C ARG A 127 -17.64 -7.24 -0.37
N PRO A 128 -17.92 -8.22 -1.25
CA PRO A 128 -19.26 -8.77 -1.40
C PRO A 128 -19.70 -9.64 -0.23
N ASP A 129 -18.75 -10.18 0.55
CA ASP A 129 -19.02 -11.03 1.71
C ASP A 129 -17.89 -10.87 2.74
N ASP A 130 -18.15 -11.22 4.00
CA ASP A 130 -17.22 -11.02 5.11
C ASP A 130 -15.92 -11.85 4.99
N TRP A 131 -15.94 -12.92 4.17
CA TRP A 131 -14.80 -13.83 4.01
C TRP A 131 -13.82 -13.45 2.89
N ALA A 132 -14.20 -12.59 1.95
CA ALA A 132 -13.32 -12.20 0.84
C ALA A 132 -13.53 -10.74 0.42
N ALA A 133 -12.43 -10.04 0.19
CA ALA A 133 -12.42 -8.71 -0.39
C ALA A 133 -11.41 -8.66 -1.54
N PHE A 134 -11.78 -7.93 -2.59
CA PHE A 134 -10.95 -7.65 -3.74
C PHE A 134 -10.70 -6.16 -3.78
N SER A 135 -9.46 -5.74 -3.97
CA SER A 135 -9.13 -4.31 -4.01
C SER A 135 -8.34 -3.96 -5.25
N LEU A 136 -8.66 -2.82 -5.85
CA LEU A 136 -7.80 -2.16 -6.83
C LEU A 136 -6.89 -1.19 -6.10
N LEU A 137 -5.61 -1.19 -6.45
CA LEU A 137 -4.58 -0.38 -5.83
C LEU A 137 -4.04 0.62 -6.85
N GLY A 138 -3.76 1.83 -6.40
CA GLY A 138 -3.06 2.85 -7.18
C GLY A 138 -2.10 3.61 -6.29
N MET A 139 -0.86 3.77 -6.73
CA MET A 139 0.12 4.64 -6.11
C MET A 139 0.28 5.89 -6.97
N PRO A 140 -0.45 6.97 -6.65
CA PRO A 140 -0.37 8.19 -7.45
C PRO A 140 0.98 8.88 -7.20
N GLU A 141 1.73 9.08 -8.27
CA GLU A 141 2.92 9.93 -8.27
C GLU A 141 2.71 11.16 -9.16
N TYR A 142 3.46 12.23 -8.88
CA TYR A 142 3.44 13.45 -9.70
C TYR A 142 3.92 13.16 -11.13
N ASP A 143 4.95 12.33 -11.28
CA ASP A 143 5.36 11.83 -12.59
C ASP A 143 4.50 10.62 -12.97
N LYS A 144 3.73 10.77 -14.04
CA LYS A 144 2.85 9.72 -14.58
C LYS A 144 3.59 8.43 -14.95
N ARG A 145 4.92 8.50 -15.16
CA ARG A 145 5.77 7.34 -15.49
C ARG A 145 6.04 6.43 -14.30
N LYS A 146 5.80 6.93 -13.08
CA LYS A 146 6.05 6.23 -11.82
C LYS A 146 4.76 5.91 -11.05
N ALA A 147 3.61 6.21 -11.66
CA ALA A 147 2.34 5.84 -11.07
C ALA A 147 2.15 4.33 -11.22
N ASP A 148 2.10 3.62 -10.11
CA ASP A 148 1.91 2.16 -10.10
C ASP A 148 0.44 1.81 -9.87
N GLN A 149 0.00 0.72 -10.48
CA GLN A 149 -1.37 0.22 -10.34
C GLN A 149 -1.35 -1.27 -10.03
N GLY A 150 -2.28 -1.75 -9.23
CA GLY A 150 -2.24 -3.10 -8.74
C GLY A 150 -3.58 -3.64 -8.31
N GLY A 151 -3.54 -4.88 -7.83
CA GLY A 151 -4.68 -5.53 -7.22
C GLY A 151 -4.28 -6.19 -5.91
N SER A 152 -5.23 -6.32 -5.01
CA SER A 152 -5.08 -7.19 -3.85
C SER A 152 -6.31 -8.05 -3.60
N ILE A 153 -6.08 -9.21 -3.01
CA ILE A 153 -7.12 -10.09 -2.48
C ILE A 153 -6.89 -10.22 -0.99
N THR A 154 -7.94 -10.01 -0.21
CA THR A 154 -7.93 -10.24 1.23
C THR A 154 -8.92 -11.37 1.53
N LEU A 155 -8.44 -12.47 2.09
CA LEU A 155 -9.26 -13.53 2.65
C LEU A 155 -9.40 -13.30 4.16
N GLY A 156 -10.62 -13.30 4.67
CA GLY A 156 -10.92 -12.99 6.08
C GLY A 156 -11.26 -11.52 6.33
N LYS A 157 -11.37 -11.17 7.62
CA LYS A 157 -11.85 -9.86 8.07
C LYS A 157 -10.76 -9.13 8.85
N ARG A 158 -10.44 -7.90 8.45
CA ARG A 158 -9.56 -7.03 9.24
C ARG A 158 -10.24 -6.71 10.59
N PRO A 159 -9.51 -6.51 11.70
CA PRO A 159 -8.05 -6.37 11.79
C PRO A 159 -7.27 -7.67 12.04
N TRP A 160 -7.93 -8.76 12.44
CA TRP A 160 -7.28 -10.02 12.85
C TRP A 160 -7.70 -11.20 11.97
N ASN A 161 -6.83 -12.19 11.75
CA ASN A 161 -7.11 -13.41 10.99
C ASN A 161 -7.47 -13.17 9.51
N PHE A 162 -6.62 -12.42 8.81
CA PHE A 162 -6.73 -12.25 7.37
C PHE A 162 -5.44 -12.66 6.66
N LEU A 163 -5.59 -13.15 5.44
CA LEU A 163 -4.49 -13.34 4.50
C LEU A 163 -4.67 -12.35 3.36
N ARG A 164 -3.69 -11.47 3.15
CA ARG A 164 -3.71 -10.51 2.06
C ARG A 164 -2.61 -10.83 1.06
N PHE A 165 -3.00 -11.00 -0.20
CA PHE A 165 -2.08 -11.02 -1.33
C PHE A 165 -2.20 -9.69 -2.06
N GLN A 166 -1.09 -8.99 -2.26
CA GLN A 166 -1.03 -7.70 -2.93
C GLN A 166 0.03 -7.75 -4.01
N GLN A 167 -0.33 -7.29 -5.21
CA GLN A 167 0.58 -7.18 -6.33
C GLN A 167 0.40 -5.80 -6.98
N LEU A 168 1.48 -5.02 -6.95
CA LEU A 168 1.60 -3.75 -7.66
C LEU A 168 2.34 -4.02 -8.96
N PHE A 169 1.81 -3.47 -10.05
CA PHE A 169 2.44 -3.49 -11.36
C PHE A 169 2.89 -2.08 -11.68
N GLN A 170 4.13 -1.96 -12.13
CA GLN A 170 4.60 -0.71 -12.72
C GLN A 170 3.83 -0.46 -14.02
N ASP A 171 3.32 0.75 -14.21
CA ASP A 171 2.50 1.06 -15.39
C ASP A 171 3.37 1.00 -16.68
N LEU A 172 3.32 -0.14 -17.36
CA LEU A 172 4.01 -0.39 -18.63
C LEU A 172 3.31 0.30 -19.82
N TYR A 173 2.12 0.87 -19.63
CA TYR A 173 1.31 1.51 -20.67
C TYR A 173 1.50 3.03 -20.73
N TYR A 174 2.67 3.53 -20.32
CA TYR A 174 3.04 4.91 -20.65
C TYR A 174 3.20 5.05 -22.17
N ASN A 175 2.18 5.65 -22.78
CA ASN A 175 2.17 6.04 -24.18
C ASN A 175 3.09 7.26 -24.33
N GLU A 176 4.24 7.11 -25.00
CA GLU A 176 5.12 8.22 -25.43
C GLU A 176 4.46 9.13 -26.50
N LYS A 177 3.19 9.51 -26.32
CA LYS A 177 2.56 10.56 -27.12
C LYS A 177 2.71 11.90 -26.41
N ASN A 178 3.89 12.49 -26.56
CA ASN A 178 4.15 13.92 -26.79
C ASN A 178 5.59 14.26 -26.37
N PHE A 179 6.53 14.04 -27.28
CA PHE A 179 7.86 14.66 -27.25
C PHE A 179 7.96 15.88 -28.19
N TYR A 180 6.81 16.41 -28.63
CA TYR A 180 6.75 17.64 -29.43
C TYR A 180 5.69 18.56 -28.86
N ASP A 181 6.13 19.48 -28.00
CA ASP A 181 5.68 20.87 -27.99
C ASP A 181 6.88 21.75 -27.64
#